data_AF-A0A1G8I7C9-F1
#
_entry.id   AF-A0A1G8I7C9-F1
#
_cell.length_a   1.000
_cell.length_b   1.000
_cell.length_c   1.000
_cell.angle_alpha   90.00
_cell.angle_beta   90.00
_cell.angle_gamma   90.00
#
_symmetry.space_group_name_H-M   'P 1'
#
loop_
_entity.id
_entity.type
_entity.pdbx_description
1 polymer ?
#
loop_
_entity_poly.entity_id
_entity_poly.type
_entity_poly.pdbx_seq_one_letter_code
_entity_poly.pdbx_strand_id
1 'polypeptide(L)'
;MPSITVQSSCLILLFAALLLPLYAAAEDSPVCEGAGLFAMAGAIYRDKHFSFEEADRAVIEHAHNADSDELRFARFYSASGYKSSLTPDAAYIWAKAHCLRVMHKAAEHSGS
;
A
#
# COMPACT_ATOMS: atom_id res chain seq x y z
N MET A 1 -4.67 53.91 3.12
CA MET A 1 -5.11 52.54 2.75
C MET A 1 -3.87 51.71 2.47
N PRO A 2 -3.36 50.89 3.42
CA PRO A 2 -2.23 50.01 3.12
C PRO A 2 -2.70 48.64 2.59
N SER A 3 -2.00 48.20 1.54
CA SER A 3 -2.10 46.91 0.87
C SER A 3 -1.91 45.74 1.83
N ILE A 4 -2.85 44.80 1.81
CA ILE A 4 -2.74 43.48 2.44
C ILE A 4 -2.58 42.46 1.32
N THR A 5 -1.35 42.24 0.85
CA THR A 5 -1.09 41.24 -0.20
C THR A 5 0.28 40.59 -0.07
N VAL A 6 0.79 40.36 1.14
CA VAL A 6 2.03 39.58 1.33
C VAL A 6 1.99 38.78 2.63
N GLN A 7 0.97 37.95 2.84
CA GLN A 7 0.96 37.04 4.02
C GLN A 7 0.42 35.64 3.75
N SER A 8 -0.13 35.39 2.56
CA SER A 8 -0.73 34.09 2.22
C SER A 8 0.28 33.03 1.75
N SER A 9 1.42 33.45 1.18
CA SER A 9 2.37 32.51 0.55
C SER A 9 3.28 31.77 1.53
N CYS A 10 3.54 32.30 2.73
CA CYS A 10 4.38 31.63 3.74
C CYS A 10 3.65 30.49 4.44
N LEU A 11 2.34 30.61 4.66
CA LEU A 11 1.54 29.59 5.36
C LEU A 11 1.39 28.30 4.54
N ILE A 12 1.29 28.42 3.22
CA ILE A 12 1.20 27.26 2.31
C ILE A 12 2.52 26.48 2.29
N LEU A 13 3.66 27.17 2.30
CA LEU A 13 4.98 26.53 2.33
C LEU A 13 5.27 25.83 3.67
N LEU A 14 4.82 26.41 4.79
CA LEU A 14 4.92 25.79 6.11
C LEU A 14 4.07 24.52 6.24
N PHE A 15 2.87 24.51 5.65
CA PHE A 15 2.01 23.32 5.67
C PHE A 15 2.57 22.20 4.77
N ALA A 16 3.16 22.56 3.62
CA ALA A 16 3.83 21.59 2.75
C ALA A 16 5.07 20.95 3.43
N ALA A 17 5.85 21.73 4.18
CA ALA A 17 7.00 21.22 4.91
C ALA A 17 6.62 20.29 6.08
N LEU A 18 5.46 20.51 6.71
CA LEU A 18 4.96 19.66 7.81
C LEU A 18 4.34 18.33 7.35
N LEU A 19 3.96 18.21 6.07
CA LEU A 19 3.45 16.95 5.50
C LEU A 19 4.57 16.03 4.97
N LEU A 20 5.78 16.55 4.78
CA LEU A 20 6.89 15.82 4.17
C LEU A 20 7.67 14.83 5.09
N PRO A 21 7.70 14.92 6.44
CA PRO A 21 8.53 13.98 7.21
C PRO A 21 7.85 12.63 7.43
N LEU A 22 6.56 12.47 7.09
CA LEU A 22 5.85 11.19 7.22
C LEU A 22 6.11 10.23 6.04
N TYR A 23 6.75 10.70 4.96
CA TYR A 23 7.03 9.90 3.77
C TYR A 23 8.52 9.55 3.60
N ALA A 24 9.39 10.07 4.47
CA ALA A 24 10.85 9.92 4.36
C ALA A 24 11.40 8.59 4.92
N ALA A 25 10.54 7.63 5.25
CA ALA A 25 10.93 6.29 5.67
C ALA A 25 10.05 5.22 5.00
N ALA A 26 9.80 5.36 3.70
CA ALA A 26 9.45 4.20 2.89
C ALA A 26 10.77 3.55 2.47
N GLU A 27 11.37 2.77 3.38
CA GLU A 27 12.45 1.86 2.99
C GLU A 27 11.91 0.96 1.86
N ASP A 28 12.58 0.95 0.71
CA ASP A 28 12.20 0.10 -0.43
C ASP A 28 12.33 -1.36 -0.03
N SER A 29 11.24 -1.92 0.51
CA SER A 29 11.13 -3.33 0.88
C SER A 29 10.54 -4.11 -0.28
N PRO A 30 11.28 -5.07 -0.88
CA PRO A 30 10.76 -5.96 -1.92
C PRO A 30 9.52 -6.75 -1.46
N VAL A 31 9.44 -7.07 -0.17
CA VAL A 31 8.26 -7.72 0.43
C VAL A 31 7.05 -6.79 0.34
N CYS A 32 7.20 -5.52 0.71
CA CYS A 32 6.09 -4.55 0.64
C CYS A 32 5.76 -4.11 -0.79
N GLU A 33 6.71 -4.19 -1.71
CA GLU A 33 6.43 -4.12 -3.15
C GLU A 33 5.49 -5.25 -3.57
N GLY A 34 5.79 -6.49 -3.15
CA GLY A 34 4.92 -7.66 -3.35
C GLY A 34 3.51 -7.45 -2.79
N ALA A 35 3.38 -6.91 -1.57
CA ALA A 35 2.07 -6.56 -1.00
C ALA A 35 1.27 -5.63 -1.93
N GLY A 36 1.93 -4.59 -2.45
CA GLY A 36 1.34 -3.66 -3.42
C GLY A 36 0.82 -4.39 -4.66
N LEU A 37 1.67 -5.24 -5.27
CA LEU A 37 1.34 -5.96 -6.49
C LEU A 37 0.18 -6.95 -6.31
N PHE A 38 0.13 -7.68 -5.19
CA PHE A 38 -0.98 -8.59 -4.93
C PHE A 38 -2.29 -7.84 -4.72
N ALA A 39 -2.28 -6.73 -3.99
CA ALA A 39 -3.48 -5.90 -3.82
C ALA A 39 -3.95 -5.28 -5.14
N MET A 40 -3.02 -4.80 -5.98
CA MET A 40 -3.32 -4.34 -7.34
C MET A 40 -3.99 -5.44 -8.15
N ALA A 41 -3.41 -6.65 -8.16
CA ALA A 41 -3.95 -7.78 -8.90
C ALA A 41 -5.38 -8.09 -8.46
N GLY A 42 -5.64 -8.16 -7.15
CA GLY A 42 -6.99 -8.36 -6.61
C GLY A 42 -8.00 -7.33 -7.11
N ALA A 43 -7.64 -6.05 -7.12
CA ALA A 43 -8.48 -4.98 -7.64
C ALA A 43 -8.71 -5.11 -9.16
N ILE A 44 -7.69 -5.50 -9.94
CA ILE A 44 -7.82 -5.76 -11.38
C ILE A 44 -8.78 -6.92 -11.65
N TYR A 45 -8.70 -8.01 -10.89
CA TYR A 45 -9.62 -9.15 -11.05
C TYR A 45 -11.07 -8.75 -10.80
N ARG A 46 -11.32 -7.97 -9.73
CA ARG A 46 -12.63 -7.39 -9.44
C ARG A 46 -13.13 -6.53 -10.60
N ASP A 47 -12.30 -5.62 -11.10
CA ASP A 47 -12.67 -4.68 -12.18
C ASP A 47 -12.93 -5.38 -13.52
N LYS A 48 -12.30 -6.54 -13.72
CA LYS A 48 -12.56 -7.43 -14.86
C LYS A 48 -13.71 -8.41 -14.64
N HIS A 49 -14.46 -8.27 -13.55
CA HIS A 49 -15.62 -9.10 -13.19
C HIS A 49 -15.31 -10.60 -13.00
N PHE A 50 -14.08 -10.95 -12.66
CA PHE A 50 -13.78 -12.30 -12.20
C PHE A 50 -14.36 -12.51 -10.80
N SER A 51 -14.70 -13.76 -10.48
CA SER A 51 -15.06 -14.15 -9.13
C SER A 51 -13.86 -14.10 -8.19
N PHE A 52 -14.13 -14.02 -6.89
CA PHE A 52 -13.10 -14.08 -5.86
C PHE A 52 -12.31 -15.39 -5.93
N GLU A 53 -12.98 -16.50 -6.24
CA GLU A 53 -12.36 -17.84 -6.35
C GLU A 53 -11.43 -17.96 -7.56
N GLU A 54 -11.76 -17.30 -8.68
CA GLU A 54 -10.86 -17.20 -9.83
C GLU A 54 -9.65 -16.33 -9.53
N ALA A 55 -9.86 -15.20 -8.82
CA ALA A 55 -8.78 -14.32 -8.40
C ALA A 55 -7.80 -15.01 -7.43
N ASP A 56 -8.33 -15.70 -6.40
CA ASP A 56 -7.52 -16.41 -5.39
C ASP A 56 -6.71 -17.54 -6.04
N ARG A 57 -7.34 -18.31 -6.95
CA ARG A 57 -6.67 -19.38 -7.69
C ARG A 57 -5.51 -18.87 -8.55
N ALA A 58 -5.70 -17.77 -9.27
CA ALA A 58 -4.64 -17.20 -10.08
C ALA A 58 -3.42 -16.77 -9.24
N VAL A 59 -3.64 -16.24 -8.04
CA VAL A 59 -2.54 -15.93 -7.11
C VAL A 59 -1.81 -17.20 -6.66
N ILE A 60 -2.54 -18.28 -6.38
CA ILE A 60 -1.96 -19.56 -5.96
C ILE A 60 -1.17 -20.24 -7.09
N GLU A 61 -1.72 -20.26 -8.31
CA GLU A 61 -1.08 -20.91 -9.48
C GLU A 61 0.25 -20.24 -9.84
N HIS A 62 0.37 -18.92 -9.63
CA HIS A 62 1.60 -18.18 -9.88
C HIS A 62 2.62 -18.26 -8.71
N ALA A 63 2.25 -18.85 -7.58
CA ALA A 63 3.07 -18.99 -6.37
C ALA A 63 3.68 -20.41 -6.24
N HIS A 64 4.09 -21.01 -7.36
CA HIS A 64 4.37 -22.45 -7.50
C HIS A 64 5.51 -23.02 -6.62
N ASN A 65 6.27 -22.17 -5.93
CA ASN A 65 7.32 -22.53 -4.97
C ASN A 65 7.21 -21.75 -3.64
N ALA A 66 6.10 -21.05 -3.42
CA ALA A 66 5.92 -20.24 -2.24
C ALA A 66 5.67 -21.11 -1.01
N ASP A 67 6.28 -20.76 0.11
CA ASP A 67 5.96 -21.42 1.38
C ASP A 67 4.57 -21.01 1.90
N SER A 68 4.15 -21.61 3.03
CA SER A 68 2.82 -21.35 3.59
C SER A 68 2.60 -19.91 4.03
N ASP A 69 3.66 -19.21 4.44
CA ASP A 69 3.60 -17.84 4.92
C ASP A 69 3.59 -16.86 3.75
N GLU A 70 4.39 -17.11 2.71
CA GLU A 70 4.35 -16.38 1.45
C GLU A 70 2.99 -16.51 0.75
N LEU A 71 2.40 -17.71 0.73
CA LEU A 71 1.04 -17.92 0.22
C LEU A 71 0.00 -17.17 1.04
N ARG A 72 0.11 -17.20 2.36
CA ARG A 72 -0.80 -16.46 3.25
C ARG A 72 -0.68 -14.95 3.02
N PHE A 73 0.54 -14.46 2.85
CA PHE A 73 0.83 -13.07 2.55
C PHE A 73 0.20 -12.66 1.21
N ALA A 74 0.43 -13.43 0.15
CA ALA A 74 -0.11 -13.16 -1.18
C ALA A 74 -1.65 -13.13 -1.18
N ARG A 75 -2.29 -14.13 -0.56
CA ARG A 75 -3.75 -14.20 -0.43
C ARG A 75 -4.33 -13.06 0.39
N PHE A 76 -3.67 -12.66 1.47
CA PHE A 76 -4.14 -11.55 2.31
C PHE A 76 -4.23 -10.25 1.50
N TYR A 77 -3.16 -9.89 0.79
CA TYR A 77 -3.13 -8.64 0.04
C TYR A 77 -4.01 -8.70 -1.20
N SER A 78 -4.03 -9.81 -1.94
CA SER A 78 -4.94 -9.97 -3.08
C SER A 78 -6.41 -9.88 -2.68
N ALA A 79 -6.80 -10.54 -1.58
CA ALA A 79 -8.15 -10.47 -1.08
C ALA A 79 -8.52 -9.06 -0.58
N SER A 80 -7.58 -8.35 0.03
CA SER A 80 -7.77 -6.96 0.46
C SER A 80 -8.02 -6.05 -0.74
N GLY A 81 -7.21 -6.19 -1.80
CA GLY A 81 -7.39 -5.46 -3.04
C GLY A 81 -8.75 -5.73 -3.70
N TYR A 82 -9.09 -7.01 -3.87
CA TYR A 82 -10.35 -7.45 -4.49
C TYR A 82 -11.58 -6.93 -3.73
N LYS A 83 -11.56 -6.98 -2.39
CA LYS A 83 -12.70 -6.57 -1.55
C LYS A 83 -12.80 -5.06 -1.33
N SER A 84 -11.73 -4.31 -1.65
CA SER A 84 -11.74 -2.85 -1.52
C SER A 84 -12.60 -2.20 -2.60
N SER A 85 -12.89 -0.92 -2.44
CA SER A 85 -13.42 -0.04 -3.51
C SER A 85 -12.31 0.79 -4.19
N LEU A 86 -11.04 0.52 -3.87
CA LEU A 86 -9.90 1.26 -4.40
C LEU A 86 -9.65 0.88 -5.86
N THR A 87 -9.18 1.84 -6.65
CA THR A 87 -8.60 1.55 -7.97
C THR A 87 -7.36 0.67 -7.82
N PRO A 88 -6.93 -0.06 -8.87
CA PRO A 88 -5.71 -0.87 -8.81
C PRO A 88 -4.48 -0.13 -8.28
N ASP A 89 -4.25 1.10 -8.74
CA ASP A 89 -3.13 1.92 -8.29
C ASP A 89 -3.26 2.34 -6.82
N ALA A 90 -4.48 2.72 -6.39
CA ALA A 90 -4.72 3.09 -5.01
C ALA A 90 -4.60 1.87 -4.07
N ALA A 91 -5.01 0.68 -4.52
CA ALA A 91 -4.82 -0.58 -3.79
C ALA A 91 -3.33 -0.92 -3.62
N TYR A 92 -2.52 -0.71 -4.67
CA TYR A 92 -1.06 -0.86 -4.61
C TYR A 92 -0.43 0.08 -3.57
N ILE A 93 -0.71 1.38 -3.66
CA ILE A 93 -0.13 2.40 -2.78
C ILE A 93 -0.52 2.11 -1.33
N TRP A 94 -1.80 1.80 -1.10
CA TRP A 94 -2.31 1.47 0.23
C TRP A 94 -1.62 0.23 0.81
N ALA A 95 -1.52 -0.86 0.05
CA ALA A 95 -0.96 -2.12 0.53
C ALA A 95 0.53 -2.00 0.83
N LYS A 96 1.31 -1.33 -0.04
CA LYS A 96 2.73 -1.05 0.19
C LYS A 96 2.93 -0.23 1.46
N ALA A 97 2.17 0.87 1.63
CA ALA A 97 2.25 1.71 2.83
C ALA A 97 1.77 0.97 4.10
N HIS A 98 0.76 0.11 4.00
CA HIS A 98 0.30 -0.71 5.11
C HIS A 98 1.38 -1.70 5.55
N CYS A 99 1.98 -2.44 4.61
CA CYS A 99 3.06 -3.38 4.87
C CYS A 99 4.24 -2.71 5.58
N LEU A 100 4.71 -1.57 5.07
CA LEU A 100 5.83 -0.82 5.65
C LEU A 100 5.55 -0.41 7.11
N ARG A 101 4.33 0.07 7.40
CA ARG A 101 3.93 0.42 8.77
C ARG A 101 3.91 -0.79 9.70
N VAL A 102 3.47 -1.96 9.22
CA VAL A 102 3.45 -3.19 10.03
C VAL A 102 4.87 -3.66 10.30
N MET A 103 5.75 -3.67 9.29
CA MET A 103 7.16 -4.05 9.45
C MET A 103 7.89 -3.13 10.43
N HIS A 104 7.68 -1.81 10.33
CA HIS A 104 8.27 -0.84 11.24
C HIS A 104 7.84 -1.10 12.70
N LYS A 105 6.52 -1.27 12.93
CA LYS A 105 6.00 -1.62 14.27
C LYS A 105 6.59 -2.93 14.80
N ALA A 106 6.76 -3.95 13.95
CA ALA A 106 7.36 -5.20 14.36
C ALA A 106 8.83 -5.04 14.77
N ALA A 107 9.59 -4.20 14.06
CA ALA A 107 10.98 -3.89 14.39
C ALA A 107 11.12 -3.16 15.74
N GLU A 108 10.20 -2.23 16.04
CA GLU A 108 10.18 -1.54 17.34
C GLU A 108 9.93 -2.47 18.52
N HIS A 109 9.12 -3.52 18.35
CA HIS A 109 8.75 -4.46 19.42
C HIS A 109 9.72 -5.64 19.57
N SER A 110 10.62 -5.86 18.60
CA SER A 110 11.63 -6.94 18.64
C SER A 110 12.99 -6.48 19.17
N GLY A 111 13.16 -5.18 19.42
CA GLY A 111 14.33 -4.59 20.08
C GLY A 111 14.19 -4.36 21.60
N SER A 112 13.14 -4.90 22.23
CA SER A 112 12.93 -4.91 23.69
C SER A 112 13.25 -6.26 24.31
#